data_AF-A0A495VS59-F1
#
_entry.id   AF-A0A495VS59-F1
#
_cell.length_a   1.000
_cell.length_b   1.000
_cell.length_c   1.000
_cell.angle_alpha   90.00
_cell.angle_beta   90.00
_cell.angle_gamma   90.00
#
_symmetry.space_group_name_H-M   'P 1'
#
loop_
_entity.id
_entity.type
_entity.pdbx_description
1 polymer ?
#
loop_
_entity_poly.entity_id
_entity_poly.type
_entity_poly.pdbx_seq_one_letter_code
_entity_poly.pdbx_strand_id
1 'polypeptide(L)'
;MAAQGAWGAESMRAMTSNMQGLKQAAESGSFAISKSGAEAYIKAIDDAEFELNTIDVQLNMLQQPTKLGTSPDAQAMSSYNLESANGGGGTTGVVPAIKQLRAALVDARAALQKAVDNYREVDDAAANGLKRY
;
A
#
# COMPACT_ATOMS: atom_id res chain seq x y z
N MET A 1 7.12 18.61 -22.27
CA MET A 1 7.32 18.41 -20.82
C MET A 1 6.03 17.81 -20.25
N ALA A 2 5.96 16.49 -20.11
CA ALA A 2 4.80 15.79 -19.52
C ALA A 2 5.31 14.49 -18.88
N ALA A 3 5.87 14.62 -17.68
CA ALA A 3 6.32 13.49 -16.86
C ALA A 3 6.04 13.77 -15.36
N GLN A 4 4.90 14.38 -15.06
CA GLN A 4 4.33 14.44 -13.71
C GLN A 4 3.03 13.66 -13.73
N GLY A 5 3.17 12.34 -13.67
CA GLY A 5 2.07 11.36 -13.69
C GLY A 5 2.60 9.97 -13.36
N ALA A 6 3.45 9.87 -12.33
CA ALA A 6 4.14 8.62 -11.98
C ALA A 6 3.26 7.60 -11.22
N TRP A 7 1.96 7.88 -11.03
CA TRP A 7 1.06 7.08 -10.22
C TRP A 7 -0.03 6.44 -11.10
N GLY A 8 0.38 5.58 -12.02
CA GLY A 8 -0.53 4.71 -12.75
C GLY A 8 -0.92 3.48 -11.92
N ALA A 9 -2.02 2.80 -12.25
CA ALA A 9 -2.43 1.56 -11.59
C ALA A 9 -1.33 0.48 -11.59
N GLU A 10 -0.45 0.49 -12.60
CA GLU A 10 0.74 -0.38 -12.67
C GLU A 10 1.75 -0.07 -11.56
N SER A 11 2.12 1.20 -11.37
CA SER A 11 3.04 1.62 -10.28
C SER A 11 2.49 1.21 -8.92
N MET A 12 1.18 1.33 -8.72
CA MET A 12 0.51 0.94 -7.47
C MET A 12 0.54 -0.57 -7.24
N ARG A 13 0.37 -1.37 -8.29
CA ARG A 13 0.52 -2.83 -8.22
C ARG A 13 1.96 -3.23 -7.90
N ALA A 14 2.94 -2.61 -8.53
CA ALA A 14 4.35 -2.86 -8.22
C ALA A 14 4.67 -2.52 -6.76
N MET A 15 4.19 -1.39 -6.25
CA MET A 15 4.36 -1.00 -4.85
C MET A 15 3.66 -1.99 -3.90
N THR A 16 2.44 -2.41 -4.23
CA THR A 16 1.69 -3.43 -3.47
C THR A 16 2.49 -4.75 -3.39
N SER A 17 3.04 -5.22 -4.51
CA SER A 17 3.89 -6.41 -4.57
C SER A 17 5.13 -6.27 -3.68
N ASN A 18 5.79 -5.11 -3.72
CA ASN A 18 6.95 -4.83 -2.86
C ASN A 18 6.58 -4.87 -1.37
N MET A 19 5.42 -4.33 -0.98
CA MET A 19 4.96 -4.36 0.41
C MET A 19 4.61 -5.78 0.86
N GLN A 20 4.03 -6.59 -0.02
CA GLN A 20 3.81 -8.02 0.26
C GLN A 20 5.13 -8.78 0.42
N GLY A 21 6.14 -8.49 -0.41
CA GLY A 21 7.48 -9.05 -0.25
C GLY A 21 8.14 -8.64 1.07
N LEU A 22 7.97 -7.37 1.48
CA LEU A 22 8.44 -6.86 2.77
C LEU A 22 7.78 -7.60 3.95
N LYS A 23 6.46 -7.77 3.90
CA LYS A 23 5.71 -8.58 4.88
C LYS A 23 6.29 -9.98 5.02
N GLN A 24 6.47 -10.68 3.89
CA GLN A 24 7.02 -12.06 3.88
C GLN A 24 8.45 -12.12 4.45
N ALA A 25 9.30 -11.14 4.12
CA ALA A 25 10.65 -11.06 4.65
C ALA A 25 10.65 -10.86 6.17
N ALA A 26 9.77 -9.99 6.69
CA ALA A 26 9.61 -9.76 8.12
C ALA A 26 9.05 -11.00 8.86
N GLU A 27 8.02 -11.66 8.31
CA GLU A 27 7.41 -12.84 8.92
C GLU A 27 8.33 -14.07 8.93
N SER A 28 9.16 -14.25 7.90
CA SER A 28 10.09 -15.37 7.81
C SER A 28 11.31 -15.24 8.74
N GLY A 29 11.53 -14.07 9.35
CA GLY A 29 12.75 -13.77 10.09
C GLY A 29 14.01 -13.71 9.21
N SER A 30 13.87 -13.85 7.88
CA SER A 30 14.98 -13.71 6.92
C SER A 30 15.48 -12.27 6.84
N PHE A 31 14.74 -11.33 7.43
CA PHE A 31 15.08 -9.92 7.51
C PHE A 31 15.67 -9.60 8.88
N ALA A 32 16.99 -9.73 9.00
CA ALA A 32 17.73 -9.24 10.15
C ALA A 32 17.82 -7.71 10.07
N ILE A 33 16.79 -7.01 10.58
CA ILE A 33 16.75 -5.56 10.62
C ILE A 33 16.96 -5.05 12.05
N SER A 34 17.75 -3.99 12.21
CA SER A 34 17.87 -3.31 13.50
C SER A 34 16.55 -2.64 13.86
N LYS A 35 16.30 -2.48 15.17
CA LYS A 35 15.13 -1.75 15.65
C LYS A 35 14.98 -0.36 14.99
N SER A 36 16.08 0.40 14.91
CA SER A 36 16.08 1.72 14.27
C SER A 36 15.78 1.66 12.76
N GLY A 37 16.21 0.60 12.07
CA GLY A 37 15.87 0.37 10.67
C GLY A 37 14.38 0.07 10.50
N ALA A 38 13.83 -0.80 11.34
CA ALA A 38 12.42 -1.16 11.29
C ALA A 38 11.51 0.03 11.61
N GLU A 39 11.88 0.86 12.59
CA GLU A 39 11.19 2.12 12.91
C GLU A 39 11.16 3.08 11.73
N ALA A 40 12.26 3.17 10.95
CA ALA A 40 12.30 4.01 9.76
C ALA A 40 11.33 3.51 8.67
N TYR A 41 11.23 2.19 8.46
CA TYR A 41 10.24 1.61 7.53
C TYR A 41 8.81 1.81 8.02
N ILE A 42 8.53 1.59 9.30
CA ILE A 42 7.21 1.82 9.89
C ILE A 42 6.81 3.28 9.70
N LYS A 43 7.71 4.23 9.96
CA LYS A 43 7.45 5.64 9.73
C LYS A 43 7.14 5.94 8.26
N ALA A 44 7.89 5.39 7.32
CA ALA A 44 7.63 5.60 5.89
C ALA A 44 6.27 5.02 5.46
N ILE A 45 5.86 3.90 6.05
CA ILE A 45 4.52 3.31 5.82
C ILE A 45 3.44 4.24 6.40
N ASP A 46 3.61 4.73 7.63
CA ASP A 46 2.67 5.66 8.27
C ASP A 46 2.49 6.95 7.44
N ASP A 47 3.59 7.51 6.94
CA ASP A 47 3.56 8.71 6.08
C ASP A 47 2.81 8.42 4.76
N ALA A 48 3.04 7.26 4.13
CA ALA A 48 2.33 6.85 2.93
C ALA A 48 0.83 6.58 3.17
N GLU A 49 0.47 5.95 4.28
CA GLU A 49 -0.94 5.75 4.66
C GLU A 49 -1.65 7.09 4.88
N PHE A 50 -0.98 8.04 5.53
CA PHE A 50 -1.50 9.38 5.71
C PHE A 50 -1.79 10.06 4.37
N GLU A 51 -0.83 10.08 3.44
CA GLU A 51 -1.01 10.65 2.10
C GLU A 51 -2.15 9.96 1.35
N LEU A 52 -2.21 8.63 1.39
CA LEU A 52 -3.29 7.88 0.78
C LEU A 52 -4.65 8.22 1.37
N ASN A 53 -4.76 8.47 2.68
CA ASN A 53 -6.01 8.88 3.30
C ASN A 53 -6.45 10.29 2.84
N THR A 54 -5.51 11.18 2.51
CA THR A 54 -5.86 12.52 2.01
C THR A 54 -6.57 12.52 0.65
N ILE A 55 -6.48 11.43 -0.12
CA ILE A 55 -7.08 11.32 -1.46
C ILE A 55 -8.44 10.62 -1.49
N ASP A 56 -9.03 10.28 -0.34
CA ASP A 56 -10.30 9.54 -0.29
C ASP A 56 -11.46 10.27 -0.97
N VAL A 57 -11.53 11.60 -0.82
CA VAL A 57 -12.57 12.40 -1.46
C VAL A 57 -12.46 12.31 -2.98
N GLN A 58 -11.25 12.38 -3.51
CA GLN A 58 -10.96 12.29 -4.94
C GLN A 58 -11.30 10.89 -5.46
N LEU A 59 -10.99 9.83 -4.71
CA LEU A 59 -11.38 8.46 -5.08
C LEU A 59 -12.89 8.28 -5.10
N ASN A 60 -13.62 8.88 -4.16
CA ASN A 60 -15.07 8.86 -4.15
C ASN A 60 -15.65 9.63 -5.34
N MET A 61 -15.03 10.74 -5.75
CA MET A 61 -15.45 11.48 -6.96
C MET A 61 -15.22 10.67 -8.25
N LEU A 62 -14.10 9.96 -8.36
CA LEU A 62 -13.79 9.10 -9.52
C LEU A 62 -14.78 7.93 -9.69
N GLN A 63 -15.43 7.52 -8.59
CA GLN A 63 -16.45 6.47 -8.60
C GLN A 63 -17.85 6.99 -8.96
N GLN A 64 -18.00 8.29 -9.27
CA GLN A 64 -19.28 8.86 -9.67
C GLN A 64 -19.38 8.98 -11.20
N PRO A 65 -20.57 8.75 -11.79
CA PRO A 65 -20.82 9.06 -13.18
C PRO A 65 -20.52 10.53 -13.49
N THR A 66 -19.74 10.80 -14.54
CA THR A 66 -19.44 12.17 -14.96
C THR A 66 -20.68 12.83 -15.54
N LYS A 67 -20.99 14.05 -15.09
CA LYS A 67 -22.17 14.81 -15.52
C LYS A 67 -21.95 15.49 -16.87
N LEU A 68 -22.01 14.71 -17.95
CA LEU A 68 -21.76 15.17 -19.32
C LEU A 68 -23.04 15.51 -20.10
N GLY A 69 -24.22 15.33 -19.49
CA GLY A 69 -25.53 15.52 -20.13
C GLY A 69 -26.21 14.20 -20.49
N THR A 70 -27.26 14.26 -21.30
CA THR A 70 -28.14 13.11 -21.63
C THR A 70 -28.06 12.66 -23.09
N SER A 71 -27.13 13.21 -23.88
CA SER A 71 -26.91 12.70 -25.23
C SER A 71 -26.34 11.26 -25.18
N PRO A 72 -26.55 10.44 -26.22
CA PRO A 72 -25.98 9.10 -26.28
C PRO A 72 -24.45 9.08 -26.06
N ASP A 73 -23.73 10.02 -26.69
CA ASP A 73 -22.29 10.14 -26.54
C ASP A 73 -21.87 10.53 -25.12
N ALA A 74 -22.62 11.42 -24.46
CA ALA A 74 -22.37 11.82 -23.08
C ALA A 74 -22.55 10.64 -22.10
N GLN A 75 -23.57 9.81 -22.32
CA GLN A 75 -23.82 8.62 -21.51
C GLN A 75 -22.76 7.54 -21.72
N ALA A 76 -22.33 7.33 -22.97
CA ALA A 76 -21.24 6.41 -23.29
C ALA A 76 -19.93 6.84 -22.63
N MET A 77 -19.58 8.12 -22.74
CA MET A 77 -18.35 8.65 -22.15
C MET A 77 -18.39 8.62 -20.61
N SER A 78 -19.55 8.89 -20.01
CA SER A 78 -19.72 8.76 -18.56
C SER A 78 -19.50 7.34 -18.08
N SER A 79 -20.01 6.35 -18.82
CA SER A 79 -19.79 4.93 -18.50
C SER A 79 -18.31 4.56 -18.64
N TYR A 80 -17.67 5.00 -19.73
CA TYR A 80 -16.24 4.78 -19.97
C TYR A 80 -15.34 5.36 -18.87
N ASN A 81 -15.62 6.58 -18.39
CA ASN A 81 -14.86 7.19 -17.30
C ASN A 81 -14.97 6.39 -16.00
N LEU A 82 -16.19 5.94 -15.68
CA LEU A 82 -16.45 5.15 -14.48
C LEU A 82 -15.77 3.77 -14.57
N GLU A 83 -15.84 3.13 -15.73
CA GLU A 83 -15.17 1.87 -16.02
C GLU A 83 -13.64 2.04 -15.92
N SER A 84 -13.08 3.12 -16.47
CA SER A 84 -11.64 3.41 -16.40
C SER A 84 -11.14 3.57 -14.96
N ALA A 85 -11.92 4.24 -14.10
CA ALA A 85 -11.55 4.45 -12.70
C ALA A 85 -11.61 3.15 -11.87
N ASN A 86 -12.61 2.31 -12.13
CA ASN A 86 -12.86 1.06 -11.40
C ASN A 86 -12.12 -0.16 -11.97
N GLY A 87 -11.71 -0.10 -13.23
CA GLY A 87 -11.11 -1.21 -13.97
C GLY A 87 -12.10 -1.82 -14.95
N GLY A 88 -11.83 -1.58 -16.24
CA GLY A 88 -12.55 -2.15 -17.38
C GLY A 88 -11.70 -3.12 -18.17
N GLY A 89 -12.35 -3.96 -18.99
CA GLY A 89 -11.65 -4.82 -19.97
C GLY A 89 -10.54 -5.71 -19.40
N GLY A 90 -10.63 -6.14 -18.15
CA GLY A 90 -9.63 -6.99 -17.48
C GLY A 90 -8.44 -6.23 -16.87
N THR A 91 -8.48 -4.89 -16.83
CA THR A 91 -7.46 -4.07 -16.17
C THR A 91 -7.90 -3.65 -14.77
N THR A 92 -6.97 -3.55 -13.82
CA THR A 92 -7.26 -2.94 -12.51
C THR A 92 -7.26 -1.42 -12.65
N GLY A 93 -8.38 -0.78 -12.35
CA GLY A 93 -8.48 0.68 -12.29
C GLY A 93 -7.72 1.28 -11.12
N VAL A 94 -7.57 2.60 -11.12
CA VAL A 94 -6.82 3.32 -10.08
C VAL A 94 -7.45 3.15 -8.69
N VAL A 95 -8.78 3.10 -8.60
CA VAL A 95 -9.52 2.97 -7.34
C VAL A 95 -9.21 1.65 -6.63
N PRO A 96 -9.40 0.47 -7.25
CA PRO A 96 -9.04 -0.79 -6.61
C PRO A 96 -7.53 -0.91 -6.36
N ALA A 97 -6.67 -0.36 -7.23
CA ALA A 97 -5.23 -0.41 -7.03
C ALA A 97 -4.78 0.34 -5.76
N ILE A 98 -5.36 1.51 -5.48
CA ILE A 98 -5.10 2.25 -4.23
C ILE A 98 -5.61 1.48 -3.01
N LYS A 99 -6.81 0.87 -3.10
CA LYS A 99 -7.36 0.05 -2.01
C LYS A 99 -6.44 -1.13 -1.68
N GLN A 100 -5.92 -1.81 -2.71
CA GLN A 100 -4.97 -2.92 -2.54
C GLN A 100 -3.66 -2.45 -1.92
N LEU A 101 -3.13 -1.30 -2.35
CA LEU A 101 -1.92 -0.74 -1.76
C LEU A 101 -2.11 -0.43 -0.26
N ARG A 102 -3.22 0.21 0.13
CA ARG A 102 -3.52 0.47 1.54
C ARG A 102 -3.52 -0.81 2.37
N ALA A 103 -4.19 -1.85 1.89
CA ALA A 103 -4.22 -3.13 2.59
C ALA A 103 -2.81 -3.73 2.74
N ALA A 104 -1.99 -3.66 1.69
CA ALA A 104 -0.61 -4.17 1.74
C ALA A 104 0.30 -3.38 2.68
N LEU A 105 0.10 -2.06 2.79
CA LEU A 105 0.82 -1.20 3.74
C LEU A 105 0.48 -1.56 5.19
N VAL A 106 -0.80 -1.70 5.52
CA VAL A 106 -1.27 -2.12 6.85
C VAL A 106 -0.66 -3.47 7.24
N ASP A 107 -0.70 -4.44 6.32
CA ASP A 107 -0.14 -5.77 6.52
C ASP A 107 1.38 -5.74 6.74
N ALA A 108 2.10 -4.96 5.92
CA ALA A 108 3.55 -4.84 6.03
C ALA A 108 3.96 -4.18 7.37
N ARG A 109 3.23 -3.16 7.81
CA ARG A 109 3.42 -2.50 9.11
C ARG A 109 3.27 -3.49 10.26
N ALA A 110 2.20 -4.27 10.27
CA ALA A 110 1.93 -5.26 11.30
C ALA A 110 3.02 -6.34 11.37
N ALA A 111 3.48 -6.82 10.22
CA ALA A 111 4.56 -7.79 10.13
C ALA A 111 5.89 -7.24 10.64
N LEU A 112 6.24 -6.00 10.28
CA LEU A 112 7.45 -5.33 10.77
C LEU A 112 7.41 -5.12 12.29
N GLN A 113 6.28 -4.67 12.84
CA GLN A 113 6.13 -4.50 14.28
C GLN A 113 6.36 -5.81 15.03
N LYS A 114 5.74 -6.91 14.54
CA LYS A 114 5.92 -8.24 15.11
C LYS A 114 7.37 -8.73 15.00
N ALA A 115 8.05 -8.47 13.89
CA ALA A 115 9.45 -8.83 13.71
C ALA A 115 10.37 -8.12 14.72
N VAL A 116 10.12 -6.84 15.00
CA VAL A 116 10.85 -6.09 16.03
C VAL A 116 10.62 -6.67 17.42
N ASP A 117 9.36 -6.99 17.77
CA ASP A 117 9.02 -7.52 19.09
C ASP A 117 9.67 -8.90 19.30
N ASN A 118 9.62 -9.78 18.30
CA ASN A 118 10.29 -11.09 18.34
C ASN A 118 11.82 -10.96 18.50
N TYR A 119 12.46 -10.00 17.82
CA TYR A 119 13.91 -9.79 17.95
C TYR A 119 14.30 -9.41 19.39
N ARG A 120 13.50 -8.57 20.05
CA ARG A 120 13.72 -8.17 21.46
C ARG A 120 13.63 -9.36 22.41
N GLU A 121 12.64 -10.23 22.23
CA GLU A 121 12.47 -11.43 23.05
C GLU A 121 13.64 -12.41 22.91
N VAL A 122 14.13 -12.61 21.68
CA VAL A 122 15.28 -13.49 21.42
C VAL A 122 16.57 -12.93 22.01
N ASP A 123 16.82 -11.63 21.86
CA ASP A 123 18.01 -10.98 22.41
C ASP A 123 18.00 -10.98 23.95
N ASP A 124 16.86 -10.68 24.57
CA ASP A 124 16.69 -10.73 26.03
C ASP A 124 16.87 -12.16 26.58
N ALA A 125 16.37 -13.18 25.86
CA ALA A 125 16.55 -14.58 26.24
C ALA A 125 18.03 -15.02 26.14
N ALA A 126 18.73 -14.62 25.08
CA ALA A 126 20.15 -14.91 24.89
C ALA A 126 21.02 -14.22 25.95
N ALA A 127 20.75 -12.95 26.24
CA ALA A 127 21.47 -12.18 27.27
C ALA A 127 21.29 -12.77 28.68
N ASN A 128 20.11 -13.28 29.01
CA ASN A 128 19.85 -13.94 30.29
C ASN A 128 20.50 -15.34 30.38
N GLY A 129 20.62 -16.06 29.27
CA GLY A 129 21.36 -17.32 29.20
C GLY A 129 22.86 -17.15 29.42
N LEU A 130 23.45 -16.09 28.86
CA LEU A 130 24.88 -15.76 28.99
C LEU A 130 25.27 -15.31 30.41
N LYS A 131 24.38 -14.67 31.16
CA LYS A 131 24.62 -14.25 32.56
C LYS A 131 24.58 -15.40 33.58
N ARG A 132 24.13 -16.59 33.18
CA ARG A 132 23.99 -17.77 34.05
C ARG A 132 25.21 -18.71 34.05
N TYR A 133 26.23 -18.41 33.24
CA TYR A 133 27.53 -19.08 33.21
C TYR A 133 28.62 -18.12 33.65
#